data_AF-A0A924XFW4-F1
#
_entry.id   AF-A0A924XFW4-F1
#
_cell.length_a   1.000
_cell.length_b   1.000
_cell.length_c   1.000
_cell.angle_alpha   90.00
_cell.angle_beta   90.00
_cell.angle_gamma   90.00
#
_symmetry.space_group_name_H-M   'P 1'
#
loop_
_entity.id
_entity.type
_entity.pdbx_description
1 polymer ?
#
loop_
_entity_poly.entity_id
_entity_poly.type
_entity_poly.pdbx_seq_one_letter_code
_entity_poly.pdbx_strand_id
1 'polypeptide(L)'
;MSRLPIVQQSPTVPRDLPTVRQLEKLWDEIAARPLWAGGRFFAYLKLRAKMRLNFAERKRFTSIVPEGKVNDCSTCYELCCVGHDQTVSLRFRDIATLMDVERTDLITQTKPAFDKATRSAKPALARTVASDAWTRFPVLAQTSYGACKALSTEGKCTLYPHWPTSCARFPYALEVENSTITYSARCRSFWIRPDCGDKIDAMKVAAVATYNERIKDLVLLAYAPRQLSELGLMRFIGS
;
A
#
# COMPACT_ATOMS: atom_id res chain seq x y z
N MET A 1 39.40 0.06 8.67
CA MET A 1 38.19 -0.72 8.30
C MET A 1 37.07 -0.37 9.26
N SER A 2 36.30 0.68 8.95
CA SER A 2 35.21 1.17 9.80
C SER A 2 33.92 0.48 9.40
N ARG A 3 33.42 -0.42 10.24
CA ARG A 3 32.07 -0.97 10.11
C ARG A 3 31.09 0.16 10.37
N LEU A 4 30.27 0.50 9.37
CA LEU A 4 29.13 1.39 9.58
C LEU A 4 28.25 0.78 10.68
N PRO A 5 27.67 1.59 11.58
CA PRO A 5 26.69 1.10 12.53
C PRO A 5 25.51 0.60 11.72
N ILE A 6 25.42 -0.73 11.55
CA ILE A 6 24.13 -1.36 11.34
C ILE A 6 23.32 -0.89 12.52
N VAL A 7 22.38 0.01 12.25
CA VAL A 7 21.34 0.45 13.17
C VAL A 7 20.93 -0.81 13.92
N GLN A 8 21.37 -0.92 15.18
CA GLN A 8 20.84 -1.91 16.11
C GLN A 8 19.38 -1.53 16.23
N GLN A 9 18.56 -2.15 15.38
CA GLN A 9 17.12 -2.12 15.53
C GLN A 9 16.90 -2.79 16.87
N SER A 10 16.55 -2.01 17.90
CA SER A 10 16.00 -2.56 19.13
C SER A 10 14.93 -3.56 18.69
N PRO A 11 14.98 -4.83 19.15
CA PRO A 11 13.99 -5.82 18.77
C PRO A 11 12.63 -5.25 19.15
N THR A 12 11.89 -4.81 18.13
CA THR A 12 10.59 -4.21 18.32
C THR A 12 9.74 -5.39 18.76
N VAL A 13 9.38 -5.46 20.03
CA VAL A 13 8.42 -6.44 20.54
C VAL A 13 7.27 -6.45 19.53
N PRO A 14 6.95 -7.59 18.89
CA PRO A 14 5.86 -7.63 17.92
C PRO A 14 4.62 -7.10 18.61
N ARG A 15 4.20 -5.88 18.26
CA ARG A 15 2.95 -5.33 18.79
C ARG A 15 1.86 -6.26 18.29
N ASP A 16 1.00 -6.68 19.21
CA ASP A 16 -0.20 -7.39 18.83
C ASP A 16 -1.03 -6.48 17.91
N LEU A 17 -1.52 -7.01 16.79
CA LEU A 17 -2.31 -6.28 15.80
C LEU A 17 -3.76 -6.80 15.81
N PRO A 18 -4.54 -6.51 16.86
CA PRO A 18 -5.87 -7.09 17.04
C PRO A 18 -6.86 -6.66 15.95
N THR A 19 -6.82 -5.41 15.47
CA THR A 19 -7.69 -4.94 14.40
C THR A 19 -7.32 -5.60 13.07
N VAL A 20 -6.02 -5.75 12.78
CA VAL A 20 -5.57 -6.49 11.58
C VAL A 20 -6.04 -7.94 11.60
N ARG A 21 -5.90 -8.65 12.73
CA ARG A 21 -6.37 -10.05 12.85
C ARG A 21 -7.89 -10.17 12.66
N GLN A 22 -8.66 -9.23 13.22
CA GLN A 22 -10.11 -9.22 13.02
C GLN A 22 -10.51 -8.95 11.58
N LEU A 23 -9.79 -8.05 10.90
CA LEU A 23 -9.97 -7.79 9.47
C LEU A 23 -9.63 -9.02 8.62
N GLU A 24 -8.55 -9.73 8.93
CA GLU A 24 -8.17 -10.98 8.27
C GLU A 24 -9.23 -12.07 8.47
N LYS A 25 -9.71 -12.25 9.70
CA LYS A 25 -10.81 -13.17 10.00
C LYS A 25 -12.08 -12.83 9.20
N LEU A 26 -12.44 -11.55 9.14
CA LEU A 26 -13.58 -11.08 8.35
C LEU A 26 -13.39 -11.39 6.86
N TRP A 27 -12.19 -11.20 6.33
CA TRP A 27 -11.86 -11.57 4.97
C TRP A 27 -12.05 -13.07 4.73
N ASP A 28 -11.53 -13.92 5.62
CA ASP A 28 -11.63 -15.37 5.48
C ASP A 28 -13.10 -15.84 5.52
N GLU A 29 -13.92 -15.27 6.41
CA GLU A 29 -15.36 -15.54 6.48
C GLU A 29 -16.10 -15.19 5.16
N ILE A 30 -15.74 -14.06 4.55
CA ILE A 30 -16.32 -13.62 3.27
C ILE A 30 -15.80 -14.46 2.10
N ALA A 31 -14.50 -14.76 2.08
CA ALA A 31 -13.84 -15.52 1.03
C ALA A 31 -14.21 -17.01 1.02
N ALA A 32 -14.61 -17.58 2.17
CA ALA A 32 -15.07 -18.96 2.29
C ALA A 32 -16.39 -19.23 1.54
N ARG A 33 -17.10 -18.19 1.10
CA ARG A 33 -18.40 -18.32 0.41
C ARG A 33 -18.27 -17.82 -1.04
N PRO A 34 -18.92 -18.46 -2.01
CA PRO A 34 -18.97 -17.94 -3.36
C PRO A 34 -19.66 -16.57 -3.37
N LEU A 35 -18.96 -15.52 -3.83
CA LEU A 35 -19.49 -14.15 -3.85
C LEU A 35 -20.78 -13.98 -4.68
N TRP A 36 -21.02 -14.91 -5.61
CA TRP A 36 -22.20 -14.98 -6.47
C TRP A 36 -23.40 -15.71 -5.86
N ALA A 37 -23.24 -16.40 -4.72
CA ALA A 37 -24.30 -17.23 -4.14
C ALA A 37 -25.36 -16.40 -3.39
N GLY A 38 -26.64 -16.78 -3.56
CA GLY A 38 -27.78 -16.24 -2.82
C GLY A 38 -28.15 -14.79 -3.15
N GLY A 39 -28.72 -14.06 -2.17
CA GLY A 39 -29.15 -12.65 -2.32
C GLY A 39 -28.04 -11.63 -2.60
N ARG A 40 -26.81 -12.12 -2.79
CA ARG A 40 -25.56 -11.36 -2.99
C ARG A 40 -25.15 -11.26 -4.47
N PHE A 41 -25.89 -11.89 -5.37
CA PHE A 41 -25.60 -11.95 -6.81
C PHE A 41 -25.50 -10.58 -7.49
N PHE A 42 -26.38 -9.63 -7.18
CA PHE A 42 -26.33 -8.30 -7.79
C PHE A 42 -25.12 -7.48 -7.34
N ALA A 43 -24.72 -7.61 -6.07
CA ALA A 43 -23.49 -6.99 -5.57
C ALA A 43 -22.26 -7.56 -6.31
N TYR A 44 -22.25 -8.87 -6.58
CA TYR A 44 -21.22 -9.53 -7.37
C TYR A 44 -21.15 -8.98 -8.79
N LEU A 45 -22.28 -8.92 -9.49
CA LEU A 45 -22.35 -8.39 -10.86
C LEU A 45 -21.86 -6.95 -10.93
N LYS A 46 -22.31 -6.09 -10.00
CA LYS A 46 -21.87 -4.69 -9.92
C LYS A 46 -20.37 -4.59 -9.70
N LEU A 47 -19.82 -5.44 -8.83
CA LEU A 47 -18.39 -5.47 -8.55
C LEU A 47 -17.58 -5.94 -9.78
N ARG A 48 -18.02 -7.01 -10.45
CA ARG A 48 -17.40 -7.55 -11.67
C ARG A 48 -17.45 -6.58 -12.85
N ALA A 49 -18.52 -5.80 -12.98
CA ALA A 49 -18.63 -4.76 -14.00
C ALA A 49 -17.62 -3.63 -13.81
N LYS A 50 -17.25 -3.34 -12.55
CA LYS A 50 -16.32 -2.26 -12.20
C LYS A 50 -14.85 -2.67 -12.22
N MET A 51 -14.54 -3.95 -11.97
CA MET A 51 -13.16 -4.40 -11.86
C MET A 51 -12.96 -5.89 -12.15
N ARG A 52 -11.71 -6.23 -12.48
CA ARG A 52 -11.26 -7.63 -12.49
C ARG A 52 -11.02 -8.09 -11.05
N LEU A 53 -11.71 -9.16 -10.65
CA LEU A 53 -11.64 -9.77 -9.31
C LEU A 53 -10.61 -10.90 -9.19
N ASN A 54 -9.71 -11.00 -10.17
CA ASN A 54 -8.69 -12.04 -10.18
C ASN A 54 -7.54 -11.61 -9.27
N PHE A 55 -7.29 -12.41 -8.23
CA PHE A 55 -6.08 -12.25 -7.44
C PHE A 55 -4.85 -12.51 -8.30
N ALA A 56 -3.84 -11.68 -8.12
CA ALA A 56 -2.55 -11.84 -8.74
C ALA A 56 -1.73 -12.85 -7.93
N GLU A 57 -1.10 -13.79 -8.64
CA GLU A 57 -0.13 -14.71 -8.08
C GLU A 57 1.26 -14.31 -8.53
N ARG A 58 2.21 -14.18 -7.60
CA ARG A 58 3.58 -13.72 -7.90
C ARG A 58 4.28 -14.53 -9.00
N LYS A 59 4.03 -15.84 -9.09
CA LYS A 59 4.62 -16.72 -10.12
C LYS A 59 4.20 -16.37 -11.55
N ARG A 60 3.13 -15.61 -11.74
CA ARG A 60 2.62 -15.20 -13.05
C ARG A 60 3.26 -13.93 -13.59
N PHE A 61 4.16 -13.30 -12.84
CA PHE A 61 4.75 -12.02 -13.19
C PHE A 61 6.24 -12.15 -13.52
N THR A 62 6.63 -11.55 -14.63
CA THR A 62 8.04 -11.44 -15.01
C THR A 62 8.66 -10.22 -14.34
N SER A 63 9.81 -10.41 -13.71
CA SER A 63 10.51 -9.32 -13.05
C SER A 63 11.45 -8.61 -14.02
N ILE A 64 11.13 -7.38 -14.40
CA ILE A 64 12.00 -6.50 -15.20
C ILE A 64 12.64 -5.51 -14.24
N VAL A 65 13.60 -6.00 -13.45
CA VAL A 65 14.30 -5.21 -12.44
C VAL A 65 15.80 -5.45 -12.58
N PRO A 66 16.63 -4.41 -12.48
CA PRO A 66 18.07 -4.61 -12.50
C PRO A 66 18.51 -5.48 -11.30
N GLU A 67 19.44 -6.40 -11.55
CA GLU A 67 19.92 -7.33 -10.53
C GLU A 67 20.55 -6.61 -9.34
N GLY A 68 20.33 -7.15 -8.14
CA GLY A 68 20.88 -6.63 -6.88
C GLY A 68 20.34 -5.27 -6.43
N LYS A 69 19.43 -4.61 -7.18
CA LYS A 69 18.89 -3.32 -6.76
C LYS A 69 17.88 -3.47 -5.62
N VAL A 70 18.15 -2.81 -4.50
CA VAL A 70 17.22 -2.70 -3.37
C VAL A 70 17.04 -1.25 -2.95
N ASN A 71 15.90 -0.94 -2.31
CA ASN A 71 15.84 0.31 -1.57
C ASN A 71 16.84 0.27 -0.41
N ASP A 72 17.63 1.32 -0.31
CA ASP A 72 18.25 1.70 0.93
C ASP A 72 17.57 2.98 1.42
N CYS A 73 16.62 2.85 2.34
CA CYS A 73 15.90 4.00 2.90
C CYS A 73 16.83 5.01 3.58
N SER A 74 18.05 4.61 3.97
CA SER A 74 19.03 5.53 4.57
C SER A 74 19.78 6.39 3.55
N THR A 75 19.80 5.99 2.28
CA THR A 75 20.52 6.69 1.19
C THR A 75 19.63 7.02 -0.02
N CYS A 76 18.35 6.65 0.01
CA CYS A 76 17.39 6.96 -1.03
C CYS A 76 16.97 8.43 -0.94
N TYR A 77 17.48 9.25 -1.85
CA TYR A 77 17.15 10.68 -1.95
C TYR A 77 15.69 10.94 -2.34
N GLU A 78 15.00 9.95 -2.92
CA GLU A 78 13.57 9.99 -3.21
C GLU A 78 12.86 8.89 -2.42
N LEU A 79 12.54 9.17 -1.16
CA LEU A 79 11.69 8.30 -0.35
C LEU A 79 10.34 8.11 -1.04
N CYS A 80 9.71 6.95 -0.82
CA CYS A 80 8.42 6.60 -1.44
C CYS A 80 7.32 7.66 -1.25
N CYS A 81 7.48 8.51 -0.24
CA CYS A 81 6.50 9.46 0.27
C CYS A 81 7.05 10.90 0.45
N VAL A 82 8.12 11.27 -0.27
CA VAL A 82 8.62 12.66 -0.33
C VAL A 82 8.26 13.29 -1.68
N GLY A 83 7.58 14.44 -1.62
CA GLY A 83 7.17 15.24 -2.78
C GLY A 83 5.66 15.35 -2.89
N HIS A 84 5.18 16.49 -3.40
CA HIS A 84 3.76 16.80 -3.51
C HIS A 84 2.96 15.77 -4.33
N ASP A 85 3.62 15.11 -5.28
CA ASP A 85 3.03 14.08 -6.13
C ASP A 85 3.02 12.68 -5.51
N GLN A 86 3.59 12.52 -4.31
CA GLN A 86 3.83 11.23 -3.69
C GLN A 86 2.84 10.96 -2.56
N THR A 87 1.66 10.53 -2.96
CA THR A 87 0.57 10.20 -2.05
C THR A 87 0.52 8.71 -1.76
N VAL A 88 0.50 8.35 -0.48
CA VAL A 88 0.29 6.97 -0.02
C VAL A 88 -1.18 6.78 0.31
N SER A 89 -1.93 6.15 -0.59
CA SER A 89 -3.31 5.73 -0.31
C SER A 89 -3.31 4.55 0.66
N LEU A 90 -4.10 4.68 1.72
CA LEU A 90 -4.21 3.71 2.80
C LEU A 90 -5.36 2.74 2.51
N ARG A 91 -5.06 1.44 2.55
CA ARG A 91 -6.03 0.32 2.43
C ARG A 91 -6.59 -0.06 3.79
N PHE A 92 -7.59 -0.93 3.86
CA PHE A 92 -8.13 -1.33 5.17
C PHE A 92 -7.08 -1.95 6.09
N ARG A 93 -6.18 -2.78 5.54
CA ARG A 93 -5.07 -3.34 6.31
C ARG A 93 -4.16 -2.25 6.87
N ASP A 94 -3.86 -1.21 6.09
CA ASP A 94 -3.00 -0.11 6.52
C ASP A 94 -3.69 0.72 7.61
N ILE A 95 -5.00 0.98 7.46
CA ILE A 95 -5.81 1.69 8.46
C ILE A 95 -5.87 0.88 9.76
N ALA A 96 -6.17 -0.42 9.69
CA ALA A 96 -6.20 -1.31 10.85
C ALA A 96 -4.84 -1.36 11.56
N THR A 97 -3.75 -1.42 10.80
CA THR A 97 -2.39 -1.38 11.35
C THR A 97 -2.15 -0.06 12.08
N LEU A 98 -2.50 1.09 11.49
CA LEU A 98 -2.35 2.40 12.11
C LEU A 98 -3.24 2.59 13.34
N MET A 99 -4.41 1.94 13.40
CA MET A 99 -5.23 1.87 14.60
C MET A 99 -4.52 1.08 15.70
N ASP A 100 -4.01 -0.11 15.39
CA ASP A 100 -3.34 -0.99 16.35
C ASP A 100 -2.05 -0.39 16.91
N VAL A 101 -1.33 0.42 16.12
CA VAL A 101 -0.12 1.12 16.59
C VAL A 101 -0.38 2.53 17.12
N GLU A 102 -1.64 2.93 17.28
CA GLU A 102 -2.08 4.23 17.82
C GLU A 102 -1.58 5.44 17.02
N ARG A 103 -1.50 5.30 15.69
CA ARG A 103 -1.04 6.32 14.73
C ARG A 103 -2.13 6.78 13.77
N THR A 104 -3.38 6.83 14.25
CA THR A 104 -4.50 7.35 13.44
C THR A 104 -4.37 8.84 13.13
N ASP A 105 -3.50 9.57 13.86
CA ASP A 105 -3.10 10.96 13.59
C ASP A 105 -2.45 11.17 12.21
N LEU A 106 -2.03 10.08 11.58
CA LEU A 106 -1.45 10.06 10.24
C LEU A 106 -2.49 9.83 9.13
N ILE A 107 -3.75 9.54 9.46
CA ILE A 107 -4.78 9.24 8.48
C ILE A 107 -5.52 10.53 8.13
N THR A 108 -5.60 10.88 6.85
CA THR A 108 -6.37 12.04 6.39
C THR A 108 -7.21 11.76 5.15
N GLN A 109 -8.38 12.40 5.09
CA GLN A 109 -9.20 12.47 3.88
C GLN A 109 -8.74 13.56 2.92
N THR A 110 -8.00 14.56 3.42
CA THR A 110 -7.47 15.65 2.61
C THR A 110 -6.45 15.12 1.62
N LYS A 111 -6.82 15.12 0.33
CA LYS A 111 -5.94 14.75 -0.76
C LYS A 111 -5.15 15.96 -1.26
N PRO A 112 -3.89 15.77 -1.71
CA PRO A 112 -3.24 16.81 -2.49
C PRO A 112 -4.03 17.08 -3.77
N ALA A 113 -4.12 18.36 -4.14
CA ALA A 113 -4.70 18.80 -5.39
C ALA A 113 -3.63 18.74 -6.49
N PHE A 114 -3.95 18.08 -7.60
CA PHE A 114 -3.07 18.02 -8.77
C PHE A 114 -3.68 18.85 -9.89
N ASP A 115 -2.92 19.83 -10.37
CA ASP A 115 -3.34 20.68 -11.49
C ASP A 115 -3.50 19.86 -12.79
N LYS A 116 -4.05 20.50 -13.83
CA LYS A 116 -4.28 19.85 -15.12
C LYS A 116 -2.96 19.47 -15.79
N ALA A 117 -1.93 20.32 -15.70
CA ALA A 117 -0.64 20.09 -16.33
C ALA A 117 0.05 18.84 -15.77
N THR A 118 0.09 18.69 -14.45
CA THR A 118 0.67 17.53 -13.74
C THR A 118 -0.06 16.25 -14.09
N ARG A 119 -1.39 16.27 -14.12
CA ARG A 119 -2.20 15.10 -14.51
C ARG A 119 -1.99 14.70 -15.96
N SER A 120 -1.89 15.67 -16.87
CA SER A 120 -1.58 15.40 -18.29
C SER A 120 -0.19 14.80 -18.49
N ALA A 121 0.81 15.29 -17.76
CA ALA A 121 2.17 14.77 -17.82
C ALA A 121 2.32 13.37 -17.20
N LYS A 122 1.38 12.95 -16.33
CA LYS A 122 1.45 11.69 -15.58
C LYS A 122 0.15 10.89 -15.70
N PRO A 123 -0.04 10.13 -16.81
CA PRO A 123 -1.27 9.37 -17.04
C PRO A 123 -1.65 8.39 -15.92
N ALA A 124 -0.65 7.77 -15.26
CA ALA A 124 -0.90 6.89 -14.11
C ALA A 124 -1.47 7.64 -12.89
N LEU A 125 -1.03 8.88 -12.65
CA LEU A 125 -1.57 9.75 -11.61
C LEU A 125 -3.00 10.15 -11.97
N ALA A 126 -3.25 10.56 -13.21
CA ALA A 126 -4.59 10.91 -13.68
C ALA A 126 -5.59 9.76 -13.49
N ARG A 127 -5.21 8.52 -13.86
CA ARG A 127 -6.03 7.32 -13.60
C ARG A 127 -6.27 7.07 -12.12
N THR A 128 -5.27 7.32 -11.29
CA THR A 128 -5.39 7.16 -9.83
C THR A 128 -6.40 8.16 -9.27
N VAL A 129 -6.25 9.45 -9.59
CA VAL A 129 -7.14 10.53 -9.12
C VAL A 129 -8.58 10.34 -9.60
N ALA A 130 -8.78 9.78 -10.78
CA ALA A 130 -10.10 9.48 -11.33
C ALA A 130 -10.75 8.20 -10.76
N SER A 131 -10.04 7.42 -9.93
CA SER A 131 -10.54 6.13 -9.45
C SER A 131 -11.46 6.25 -8.23
N ASP A 132 -12.46 5.38 -8.13
CA ASP A 132 -13.31 5.20 -6.93
C ASP A 132 -12.49 4.96 -5.66
N ALA A 133 -11.29 4.39 -5.80
CA ALA A 133 -10.40 4.16 -4.66
C ALA A 133 -9.83 5.47 -4.11
N TRP A 134 -9.48 6.43 -4.97
CA TRP A 134 -8.92 7.72 -4.55
C TRP A 134 -9.94 8.59 -3.82
N THR A 135 -11.20 8.55 -4.25
CA THR A 135 -12.29 9.31 -3.63
C THR A 135 -12.67 8.76 -2.26
N ARG A 136 -12.58 7.44 -2.07
CA ARG A 136 -13.04 6.78 -0.84
C ARG A 136 -11.95 6.59 0.21
N PHE A 137 -10.78 6.08 -0.19
CA PHE A 137 -9.78 5.66 0.78
C PHE A 137 -8.96 6.85 1.26
N PRO A 138 -8.60 6.89 2.56
CA PRO A 138 -7.75 7.94 3.11
C PRO A 138 -6.33 7.82 2.56
N VAL A 139 -5.53 8.84 2.84
CA VAL A 139 -4.09 8.85 2.52
C VAL A 139 -3.30 9.14 3.78
N LEU A 140 -2.00 8.80 3.77
CA LEU A 140 -1.09 9.29 4.80
C LEU A 140 -0.99 10.81 4.73
N ALA A 141 -1.10 11.45 5.90
CA ALA A 141 -0.91 12.87 6.06
C ALA A 141 0.48 13.30 5.60
N GLN A 142 0.52 14.48 4.98
CA GLN A 142 1.75 15.15 4.57
C GLN A 142 1.97 16.40 5.43
N THR A 143 3.23 16.79 5.59
CA THR A 143 3.62 18.08 6.16
C THR A 143 3.41 19.19 5.13
N SER A 144 3.59 20.45 5.54
CA SER A 144 3.54 21.62 4.64
C SER A 144 4.55 21.53 3.49
N TYR A 145 5.64 20.79 3.65
CA TYR A 145 6.66 20.56 2.62
C TYR A 145 6.33 19.41 1.67
N GLY A 146 5.14 18.81 1.76
CA GLY A 146 4.74 17.66 0.94
C GLY A 146 5.47 16.36 1.29
N ALA A 147 6.18 16.31 2.42
CA ALA A 147 6.78 15.10 2.94
C ALA A 147 5.78 14.32 3.80
N CYS A 148 5.88 13.00 3.84
CA CYS A 148 5.03 12.20 4.71
C CYS A 148 5.24 12.52 6.18
N LYS A 149 4.14 12.71 6.93
CA LYS A 149 4.15 12.98 8.37
C LYS A 149 4.67 11.80 9.22
N ALA A 150 4.81 10.62 8.62
CA ALA A 150 5.44 9.46 9.24
C ALA A 150 6.99 9.54 9.26
N LEU A 151 7.61 10.53 8.61
CA LEU A 151 9.06 10.68 8.59
C LEU A 151 9.54 11.45 9.83
N SER A 152 10.64 10.98 10.43
CA SER A 152 11.37 11.73 11.46
C SER A 152 12.10 12.92 10.85
N THR A 153 12.65 13.78 11.70
CA THR A 153 13.51 14.91 11.32
C THR A 153 14.73 14.49 10.50
N GLU A 154 15.22 13.26 10.70
CA GLU A 154 16.33 12.67 9.95
C GLU A 154 15.86 11.94 8.67
N GLY A 155 14.57 12.05 8.30
CA GLY A 155 14.00 11.40 7.13
C GLY A 155 13.75 9.89 7.30
N LYS A 156 13.79 9.36 8.51
CA LYS A 156 13.53 7.93 8.77
C LYS A 156 12.04 7.66 8.93
N CYS A 157 11.56 6.54 8.39
CA CYS A 157 10.15 6.17 8.57
C CYS A 157 9.90 5.67 9.99
N THR A 158 9.09 6.41 10.77
CA THR A 158 8.71 6.07 12.15
C THR A 158 7.69 4.94 12.24
N LEU A 159 7.13 4.50 11.11
CA LEU A 159 6.17 3.40 11.06
C LEU A 159 6.80 2.02 10.90
N TYR A 160 8.11 1.90 10.63
CA TYR A 160 8.74 0.58 10.50
C TYR A 160 8.63 -0.22 11.81
N PRO A 161 8.29 -1.54 11.77
CA PRO A 161 8.03 -2.37 10.58
C PRO A 161 6.58 -2.32 10.05
N HIS A 162 5.69 -1.61 10.72
CA HIS A 162 4.25 -1.45 10.45
C HIS A 162 3.92 -0.38 9.37
N TRP A 163 4.79 -0.16 8.39
CA TRP A 163 4.51 0.79 7.33
C TRP A 163 3.33 0.32 6.45
N PRO A 164 2.70 1.22 5.67
CA PRO A 164 1.69 0.80 4.72
C PRO A 164 2.24 -0.17 3.68
N THR A 165 1.35 -1.01 3.16
CA THR A 165 1.65 -2.04 2.15
C THR A 165 2.28 -1.43 0.89
N SER A 166 1.84 -0.22 0.49
CA SER A 166 2.44 0.50 -0.64
C SER A 166 3.88 0.95 -0.40
N CYS A 167 4.26 1.19 0.86
CA CYS A 167 5.63 1.53 1.25
C CYS A 167 6.50 0.27 1.29
N ALA A 168 5.94 -0.84 1.77
CA ALA A 168 6.64 -2.15 1.85
C ALA A 168 7.16 -2.65 0.50
N ARG A 169 6.44 -2.37 -0.60
CA ARG A 169 6.84 -2.78 -1.95
C ARG A 169 7.86 -1.86 -2.61
N PHE A 170 8.04 -0.63 -2.13
CA PHE A 170 8.86 0.36 -2.84
C PHE A 170 10.33 -0.10 -2.88
N PRO A 171 10.99 -0.08 -4.05
CA PRO A 171 10.66 0.65 -5.28
C PRO A 171 9.96 -0.18 -6.36
N TYR A 172 9.48 -1.38 -6.04
CA TYR A 172 8.86 -2.27 -7.01
C TYR A 172 7.41 -1.87 -7.28
N ALA A 173 7.04 -1.85 -8.55
CA ALA A 173 5.68 -1.60 -9.02
C ALA A 173 5.17 -2.79 -9.82
N LEU A 174 3.88 -3.10 -9.66
CA LEU A 174 3.21 -4.14 -10.42
C LEU A 174 2.47 -3.51 -11.60
N GLU A 175 2.73 -3.99 -12.81
CA GLU A 175 1.97 -3.67 -14.01
C GLU A 175 1.16 -4.90 -14.43
N VAL A 176 -0.12 -4.89 -14.05
CA VAL A 176 -1.01 -6.05 -14.18
C VAL A 176 -1.30 -6.41 -15.63
N GLU A 177 -1.40 -5.41 -16.51
CA GLU A 177 -1.73 -5.61 -17.93
C GLU A 177 -0.62 -6.36 -18.66
N ASN A 178 0.63 -6.03 -18.37
CA ASN A 178 1.80 -6.67 -18.98
C ASN A 178 2.31 -7.87 -18.18
N SER A 179 1.72 -8.16 -17.01
CA SER A 179 2.21 -9.18 -16.08
C SER A 179 3.68 -8.98 -15.71
N THR A 180 4.07 -7.73 -15.44
CA THR A 180 5.46 -7.38 -15.09
C THR A 180 5.57 -6.75 -13.70
N ILE A 181 6.70 -6.97 -13.04
CA ILE A 181 7.15 -6.20 -11.89
C ILE A 181 8.33 -5.34 -12.34
N THR A 182 8.21 -4.03 -12.20
CA THR A 182 9.20 -3.05 -12.65
C THR A 182 9.82 -2.31 -11.48
N TYR A 183 11.03 -1.78 -11.70
CA TYR A 183 11.69 -0.91 -10.75
C TYR A 183 11.26 0.53 -10.99
N SER A 184 10.77 1.22 -9.96
CA SER A 184 10.29 2.59 -10.09
C SER A 184 11.43 3.52 -10.49
N ALA A 185 11.23 4.27 -11.58
CA ALA A 185 12.14 5.33 -12.02
C ALA A 185 12.33 6.44 -10.97
N ARG A 186 11.46 6.51 -9.96
CA ARG A 186 11.56 7.45 -8.84
C ARG A 186 12.67 7.10 -7.87
N CYS A 187 13.05 5.83 -7.75
CA CYS A 187 14.12 5.45 -6.84
C CYS A 187 15.46 5.64 -7.54
N ARG A 188 16.15 6.74 -7.21
CA ARG A 188 17.51 7.02 -7.68
C ARG A 188 18.60 6.31 -6.86
N SER A 189 18.23 5.45 -5.91
CA SER A 189 19.23 4.63 -5.22
C SER A 189 19.75 3.56 -6.19
N PHE A 190 21.06 3.61 -6.45
CA PHE A 190 21.79 2.65 -7.31
C PHE A 190 22.47 1.55 -6.49
N TRP A 191 22.03 1.32 -5.25
CA TRP A 191 22.63 0.28 -4.40
C TRP A 191 22.36 -1.10 -4.99
N ILE A 192 23.40 -1.68 -5.56
CA ILE A 192 23.45 -3.07 -6.01
C ILE A 192 24.12 -3.86 -4.88
N ARG A 193 23.37 -4.74 -4.24
CA ARG A 193 23.87 -5.64 -3.20
C ARG A 193 23.75 -7.09 -3.67
N PRO A 194 24.83 -7.87 -3.69
CA PRO A 194 24.75 -9.28 -4.10
C PRO A 194 24.03 -10.16 -3.08
N ASP A 195 23.92 -9.73 -1.82
CA ASP A 195 23.39 -10.49 -0.68
C ASP A 195 21.93 -10.14 -0.31
N CYS A 196 21.16 -9.56 -1.25
CA CYS A 196 19.83 -9.03 -0.96
C CYS A 196 18.66 -9.75 -1.65
N GLY A 197 18.90 -10.96 -2.16
CA GLY A 197 17.90 -11.77 -2.88
C GLY A 197 16.56 -11.89 -2.14
N ASP A 198 16.60 -12.26 -0.85
CA ASP A 198 15.39 -12.42 -0.03
C ASP A 198 14.62 -11.10 0.14
N LYS A 199 15.34 -9.98 0.29
CA LYS A 199 14.74 -8.65 0.41
C LYS A 199 14.06 -8.23 -0.89
N ILE A 200 14.71 -8.48 -2.03
CA ILE A 200 14.14 -8.28 -3.36
C ILE A 200 12.87 -9.12 -3.52
N ASP A 201 12.92 -10.39 -3.09
CA ASP A 201 11.78 -11.29 -3.17
C ASP A 201 10.60 -10.80 -2.34
N ALA A 202 10.85 -10.41 -1.09
CA ALA A 202 9.85 -9.85 -0.20
C ALA A 202 9.18 -8.60 -0.79
N MET A 203 9.95 -7.70 -1.42
CA MET A 203 9.38 -6.51 -2.07
C MET A 203 8.53 -6.85 -3.31
N LYS A 204 8.94 -7.85 -4.10
CA LYS A 204 8.11 -8.36 -5.22
C LYS A 204 6.80 -8.97 -4.72
N VAL A 205 6.85 -9.75 -3.65
CA VAL A 205 5.66 -10.28 -2.98
C VAL A 205 4.77 -9.15 -2.48
N ALA A 206 5.35 -8.12 -1.85
CA ALA A 206 4.61 -6.94 -1.38
C ALA A 206 3.96 -6.15 -2.55
N ALA A 207 4.59 -6.10 -3.73
CA ALA A 207 4.02 -5.46 -4.92
C ALA A 207 2.72 -6.15 -5.36
N VAL A 208 2.73 -7.49 -5.38
CA VAL A 208 1.54 -8.32 -5.67
C VAL A 208 0.50 -8.20 -4.56
N ALA A 209 0.93 -8.25 -3.29
CA ALA A 209 0.04 -8.10 -2.15
C ALA A 209 -0.71 -6.76 -2.20
N THR A 210 -0.04 -5.65 -2.52
CA THR A 210 -0.67 -4.33 -2.66
C THR A 210 -1.82 -4.33 -3.67
N TYR A 211 -1.68 -5.06 -4.78
CA TYR A 211 -2.75 -5.21 -5.76
C TYR A 211 -3.91 -6.05 -5.20
N ASN A 212 -3.60 -7.17 -4.54
CA ASN A 212 -4.61 -8.05 -3.96
C ASN A 212 -5.39 -7.38 -2.84
N GLU A 213 -4.75 -6.56 -1.99
CA GLU A 213 -5.44 -5.79 -0.94
C GLU A 213 -6.47 -4.82 -1.52
N ARG A 214 -6.22 -4.23 -2.71
CA ARG A 214 -7.24 -3.42 -3.40
C ARG A 214 -8.50 -4.22 -3.76
N ILE A 215 -8.33 -5.48 -4.18
CA ILE A 215 -9.47 -6.37 -4.49
C ILE A 215 -10.22 -6.70 -3.19
N LYS A 216 -9.50 -7.10 -2.14
CA LYS A 216 -10.08 -7.40 -0.83
C LYS A 216 -10.90 -6.22 -0.28
N ASP A 217 -10.34 -5.02 -0.33
CA ASP A 217 -11.00 -3.79 0.10
C ASP A 217 -12.37 -3.59 -0.56
N LEU A 218 -12.43 -3.78 -1.88
CA LEU A 218 -13.66 -3.56 -2.65
C LEU A 218 -14.69 -4.67 -2.42
N VAL A 219 -14.23 -5.91 -2.21
CA VAL A 219 -15.09 -7.02 -1.78
C VAL A 219 -15.65 -6.74 -0.38
N LEU A 220 -14.81 -6.38 0.59
CA LEU A 220 -15.23 -6.10 1.95
C LEU A 220 -16.23 -4.93 2.02
N LEU A 221 -16.00 -3.86 1.26
CA LEU A 221 -16.97 -2.75 1.14
C LEU A 221 -18.33 -3.20 0.60
N ALA A 222 -18.35 -4.14 -0.35
CA ALA A 222 -19.58 -4.63 -0.95
C ALA A 222 -20.33 -5.64 -0.07
N TYR A 223 -19.62 -6.44 0.72
CA TYR A 223 -20.18 -7.63 1.37
C TYR A 223 -20.20 -7.58 2.91
N ALA A 224 -19.41 -6.69 3.52
CA ALA A 224 -19.27 -6.59 4.97
C ALA A 224 -19.21 -5.13 5.50
N PRO A 225 -20.00 -4.16 4.96
CA PRO A 225 -19.89 -2.77 5.40
C PRO A 225 -20.27 -2.57 6.88
N ARG A 226 -21.19 -3.38 7.42
CA ARG A 226 -21.58 -3.32 8.83
C ARG A 226 -20.43 -3.74 9.73
N GLN A 227 -19.79 -4.87 9.43
CA GLN A 227 -18.65 -5.40 10.19
C GLN A 227 -17.44 -4.47 10.08
N LEU A 228 -17.19 -3.87 8.92
CA LEU A 228 -16.16 -2.83 8.78
C LEU A 228 -16.45 -1.60 9.66
N SER A 229 -17.73 -1.25 9.86
CA SER A 229 -18.14 -0.18 10.78
C SER A 229 -17.94 -0.56 12.24
N GLU A 230 -18.28 -1.80 12.60
CA GLU A 230 -18.05 -2.38 13.94
C GLU A 230 -16.54 -2.41 14.28
N LEU A 231 -15.67 -2.67 13.29
CA LEU A 231 -14.21 -2.57 13.42
C LEU A 231 -13.70 -1.12 13.47
N GLY A 232 -14.57 -0.11 13.30
CA GLY A 232 -14.19 1.31 13.30
C GLY A 232 -13.44 1.76 12.05
N LEU A 233 -13.38 0.94 10.99
CA LEU A 233 -12.67 1.26 9.75
C LEU A 233 -13.45 2.26 8.87
N MET A 234 -14.78 2.16 8.88
CA MET A 234 -15.64 2.98 8.02
C MET A 234 -15.60 4.48 8.34
N ARG A 235 -15.22 4.88 9.56
CA ARG A 235 -15.06 6.31 9.91
C ARG A 235 -13.95 7.00 9.13
N PHE A 236 -13.05 6.22 8.53
CA PHE A 236 -11.96 6.70 7.70
C PHE A 236 -12.23 6.53 6.21
N ILE A 237 -13.44 6.20 5.79
CA ILE A 237 -13.79 6.03 4.37
C ILE A 237 -14.70 7.17 3.95
N GLY A 238 -14.36 7.85 2.86
CA GLY A 238 -15.22 8.88 2.26
C GLY A 238 -16.52 8.29 1.73
N SER A 239 -17.61 9.04 1.93
CA SER A 239 -18.96 8.74 1.41
C SER A 239 -19.01 8.74 -0.12
#